data_AF-A0A2G1YRN2-F1
#
_entry.id   AF-A0A2G1YRN2-F1
#
_cell.length_a   1.000
_cell.length_b   1.000
_cell.length_c   1.000
_cell.angle_alpha   90.00
_cell.angle_beta   90.00
_cell.angle_gamma   90.00
#
_symmetry.space_group_name_H-M   'P 1'
#
loop_
_entity.id
_entity.type
_entity.pdbx_description
1 polymer ?
#
loop_
_entity_poly.entity_id
_entity_poly.type
_entity_poly.pdbx_seq_one_letter_code
_entity_poly.pdbx_strand_id
1 'polypeptide(L)'
;MTHQKDFEKFFSAWNRDEIGYFKVGRILLRETGSAKNLELAAKHCARDIEAEVLYAWFLGEDESDAWWLGWGGYDLEEEIPLLAALLTPDAQAKISAFDPKDNEFECETIEEYKEMLFNAYDESLTAKELKAGFFAWIAELKDEARKTLLQDLTSWTKNAKAS
;
A
#
# COMPACT_ATOMS: atom_id res chain seq x y z
N MET A 1 -14.99 -11.90 -4.88
CA MET A 1 -14.87 -10.82 -5.88
C MET A 1 -15.63 -9.54 -5.50
N THR A 2 -16.49 -9.52 -4.47
CA THR A 2 -17.45 -8.42 -4.25
C THR A 2 -16.86 -7.15 -3.60
N HIS A 3 -15.67 -7.21 -2.98
CA HIS A 3 -15.13 -6.08 -2.20
C HIS A 3 -14.03 -5.25 -2.90
N GLN A 4 -13.41 -5.73 -3.98
CA GLN A 4 -12.30 -5.01 -4.64
C GLN A 4 -12.71 -3.61 -5.13
N LYS A 5 -13.92 -3.48 -5.68
CA LYS A 5 -14.43 -2.20 -6.19
C LYS A 5 -14.62 -1.15 -5.10
N ASP A 6 -14.85 -1.57 -3.85
CA ASP A 6 -15.04 -0.64 -2.73
C ASP A 6 -13.73 0.06 -2.34
N PHE A 7 -12.59 -0.62 -2.56
CA PHE A 7 -11.27 -0.12 -2.20
C PHE A 7 -10.52 0.59 -3.33
N GLU A 8 -10.90 0.36 -4.59
CA GLU A 8 -10.20 0.91 -5.76
C GLU A 8 -10.04 2.44 -5.70
N LYS A 9 -11.05 3.14 -5.18
CA LYS A 9 -11.05 4.60 -5.03
C LYS A 9 -10.06 5.14 -4.00
N PHE A 10 -9.51 4.28 -3.13
CA PHE A 10 -8.55 4.66 -2.10
C PHE A 10 -7.11 4.35 -2.48
N PHE A 11 -6.86 3.79 -3.67
CA PHE A 11 -5.52 3.45 -4.12
C PHE A 11 -5.16 4.25 -5.37
N SER A 12 -4.10 5.05 -5.27
CA SER A 12 -3.52 5.76 -6.41
C SER A 12 -2.18 5.12 -6.74
N ALA A 13 -1.95 4.76 -8.00
CA ALA A 13 -0.66 4.31 -8.48
C ALA A 13 -0.34 4.90 -9.85
N TRP A 14 0.94 5.18 -10.10
CA TRP A 14 1.43 5.78 -11.34
C TRP A 14 2.86 5.32 -11.61
N ASN A 15 3.28 5.37 -12.88
CA ASN A 15 4.68 5.12 -13.25
C ASN A 15 5.43 6.44 -13.38
N ARG A 16 6.70 6.46 -12.99
CA ARG A 16 7.68 7.50 -13.31
C ARG A 16 9.00 6.80 -13.60
N ASP A 17 9.58 7.08 -14.77
CA ASP A 17 10.84 6.46 -15.23
C ASP A 17 10.80 4.92 -15.16
N GLU A 18 9.70 4.33 -15.62
CA GLU A 18 9.41 2.88 -15.61
C GLU A 18 9.18 2.25 -14.23
N ILE A 19 9.44 2.98 -13.15
CA ILE A 19 9.19 2.55 -11.77
C ILE A 19 7.77 2.96 -11.35
N GLY A 20 7.07 2.04 -10.72
CA GLY A 20 5.76 2.25 -10.12
C GLY A 20 5.84 2.90 -8.75
N TYR A 21 4.92 3.82 -8.50
CA TYR A 21 4.71 4.47 -7.22
C TYR A 21 3.25 4.32 -6.82
N PHE A 22 2.96 4.37 -5.52
CA PHE A 22 1.60 4.34 -5.03
C PHE A 22 1.39 5.20 -3.79
N LYS A 23 0.11 5.47 -3.49
CA LYS A 23 -0.36 6.07 -2.24
C LYS A 23 -1.69 5.41 -1.85
N VAL A 24 -1.77 4.95 -0.60
CA VAL A 24 -3.00 4.40 -0.01
C VAL A 24 -3.73 5.50 0.75
N GLY A 25 -5.05 5.59 0.57
CA GLY A 25 -5.88 6.59 1.24
C GLY A 25 -5.48 8.03 0.92
N ARG A 26 -4.95 8.32 -0.27
CA ARG A 26 -4.49 9.67 -0.61
C ARG A 26 -5.62 10.69 -0.45
N ILE A 27 -5.38 11.72 0.36
CA ILE A 27 -6.24 12.90 0.49
C ILE A 27 -5.47 14.16 0.11
N LEU A 28 -6.21 15.15 -0.34
CA LEU A 28 -5.68 16.47 -0.69
C LEU A 28 -6.04 17.45 0.43
N LEU A 29 -5.08 18.30 0.80
CA LEU A 29 -5.18 19.24 1.90
C LEU A 29 -4.79 20.64 1.42
N ARG A 30 -5.57 21.64 1.79
CA ARG A 30 -5.45 23.03 1.32
C ARG A 30 -4.25 23.80 1.91
N GLU A 31 -3.64 23.29 2.97
CA GLU A 31 -2.51 23.93 3.64
C GLU A 31 -1.23 23.74 2.83
N THR A 32 -0.63 24.83 2.33
CA THR A 32 0.58 24.83 1.48
C THR A 32 1.72 25.68 2.04
N GLY A 33 1.53 26.37 3.17
CA GLY A 33 2.49 27.32 3.75
C GLY A 33 3.19 26.84 5.02
N SER A 34 2.69 25.80 5.69
CA SER A 34 3.22 25.35 6.98
C SER A 34 3.12 23.83 7.16
N ALA A 35 4.29 23.18 7.24
CA ALA A 35 4.42 21.77 7.62
C ALA A 35 3.68 21.41 8.91
N LYS A 36 3.77 22.28 9.93
CA LYS A 36 3.10 22.07 11.22
C LYS A 36 1.57 22.08 11.08
N ASN A 37 1.04 22.99 10.27
CA ASN A 37 -0.41 23.06 10.05
C ASN A 37 -0.88 21.89 9.18
N LEU A 38 -0.07 21.46 8.22
CA LEU A 38 -0.37 20.30 7.37
C LEU A 38 -0.44 19.02 8.21
N GLU A 39 0.51 18.84 9.13
CA GLU A 39 0.48 17.74 10.09
C GLU A 39 -0.77 17.78 10.97
N LEU A 40 -1.18 18.97 11.45
CA LEU A 40 -2.42 19.12 12.22
C LEU A 40 -3.67 18.79 11.37
N ALA A 41 -3.69 19.18 10.10
CA ALA A 41 -4.78 18.85 9.18
C ALA A 41 -4.85 17.34 8.89
N ALA A 42 -3.70 16.68 8.68
CA ALA A 42 -3.63 15.23 8.55
C ALA A 42 -4.11 14.53 9.83
N LYS A 43 -3.65 14.98 11.01
CA LYS A 43 -4.12 14.49 12.32
C LYS A 43 -5.63 14.64 12.49
N HIS A 44 -6.19 15.76 12.05
CA HIS A 44 -7.63 15.99 12.08
C HIS A 44 -8.40 15.00 11.21
N CYS A 45 -7.85 14.64 10.05
CA CYS A 45 -8.45 13.64 9.17
C CYS A 45 -8.47 12.25 9.82
N ALA A 46 -7.45 11.91 10.63
CA ALA A 46 -7.32 10.63 11.34
C ALA A 46 -8.22 10.48 12.58
N ARG A 47 -8.95 11.52 13.01
CA ARG A 47 -9.66 11.54 14.31
C ARG A 47 -10.68 10.41 14.53
N ASP A 48 -11.23 9.85 13.45
CA ASP A 48 -12.30 8.84 13.46
C ASP A 48 -11.82 7.48 12.93
N ILE A 49 -10.50 7.28 12.84
CA ILE A 49 -9.89 6.00 12.49
C ILE A 49 -9.85 5.13 13.74
N GLU A 50 -10.37 3.91 13.63
CA GLU A 50 -10.42 2.94 14.73
C GLU A 50 -9.05 2.26 14.96
N ALA A 51 -8.37 1.89 13.87
CA ALA A 51 -7.07 1.25 13.96
C ALA A 51 -5.92 2.26 14.21
N GLU A 52 -4.75 1.75 14.57
CA GLU A 52 -3.53 2.55 14.50
C GLU A 52 -3.21 2.85 13.02
N VAL A 53 -2.88 4.11 12.72
CA VAL A 53 -2.49 4.54 11.37
C VAL A 53 -1.17 5.28 11.41
N LEU A 54 -0.28 4.90 10.50
CA LEU A 54 0.92 5.67 10.16
C LEU A 54 0.66 6.35 8.82
N TYR A 55 0.94 7.66 8.74
CA TYR A 55 0.75 8.43 7.52
C TYR A 55 1.91 9.37 7.27
N ALA A 56 2.13 9.66 6.00
CA ALA A 56 3.00 10.73 5.53
C ALA A 56 2.18 11.88 4.97
N TRP A 57 2.84 13.01 4.81
CA TRP A 57 2.32 14.17 4.11
C TRP A 57 3.41 14.82 3.27
N PHE A 58 3.00 15.50 2.21
CA PHE A 58 3.87 16.30 1.36
C PHE A 58 3.31 17.72 1.28
N LEU A 59 4.14 18.70 1.68
CA LEU A 59 3.81 20.12 1.57
C LEU A 59 4.07 20.59 0.14
N GLY A 60 3.02 20.68 -0.67
CA GLY A 60 3.11 21.17 -2.04
C GLY A 60 2.92 22.68 -2.13
N GLU A 61 3.37 23.27 -3.24
CA GLU A 61 3.20 24.70 -3.50
C GLU A 61 1.74 25.05 -3.84
N ASP A 62 1.09 24.24 -4.69
CA ASP A 62 -0.31 24.42 -5.10
C ASP A 62 -1.29 23.63 -4.24
N GLU A 63 -0.93 22.41 -3.86
CA GLU A 63 -1.75 21.52 -3.05
C GLU A 63 -0.87 20.53 -2.29
N SER A 64 -1.20 20.31 -1.03
CA SER A 64 -0.54 19.30 -0.21
C SER A 64 -1.34 18.01 -0.21
N ASP A 65 -0.67 16.89 0.04
CA ASP A 65 -1.37 15.62 0.21
C ASP A 65 -0.89 14.86 1.44
N ALA A 66 -1.73 13.94 1.90
CA ALA A 66 -1.42 12.99 2.95
C ALA A 66 -1.92 11.59 2.54
N TRP A 67 -1.19 10.56 2.93
CA TRP A 67 -1.50 9.17 2.59
C TRP A 67 -0.96 8.23 3.67
N TRP A 68 -1.47 7.00 3.70
CA TRP A 68 -1.09 6.03 4.71
C TRP A 68 0.17 5.27 4.30
N LEU A 69 1.03 5.04 5.28
CA LEU A 69 2.19 4.15 5.22
C LEU A 69 1.90 2.84 5.96
N GLY A 70 1.04 2.88 6.99
CA GLY A 70 0.71 1.71 7.80
C GLY A 70 -0.70 1.78 8.36
N TRP A 71 -1.33 0.63 8.59
CA TRP A 71 -2.67 0.53 9.17
C TRP A 71 -2.83 -0.75 9.99
N GLY A 72 -3.29 -0.65 11.23
CA GLY A 72 -3.59 -1.81 12.08
C GLY A 72 -2.41 -2.72 12.38
N GLY A 73 -1.17 -2.19 12.33
CA GLY A 73 0.06 -2.95 12.49
C GLY A 73 0.64 -3.53 11.20
N TYR A 74 -0.05 -3.37 10.06
CA TYR A 74 0.46 -3.71 8.73
C TYR A 74 1.29 -2.55 8.17
N ASP A 75 2.45 -2.87 7.60
CA ASP A 75 3.28 -1.92 6.86
C ASP A 75 2.89 -1.96 5.39
N LEU A 76 2.18 -0.93 4.92
CA LEU A 76 1.68 -0.88 3.56
C LEU A 76 2.81 -0.62 2.56
N GLU A 77 3.92 0.00 2.98
CA GLU A 77 5.07 0.26 2.12
C GLU A 77 5.89 -1.02 1.87
N GLU A 78 5.82 -2.00 2.76
CA GLU A 78 6.50 -3.29 2.58
C GLU A 78 5.55 -4.37 2.02
N GLU A 79 4.34 -4.51 2.57
CA GLU A 79 3.44 -5.62 2.25
C GLU A 79 2.86 -5.54 0.84
N ILE A 80 2.53 -4.34 0.36
CA ILE A 80 1.97 -4.15 -0.98
C ILE A 80 3.02 -4.47 -2.06
N PRO A 81 4.25 -3.93 -2.01
CA PRO A 81 5.32 -4.31 -2.92
C PRO A 81 5.69 -5.79 -2.84
N LEU A 82 5.77 -6.38 -1.64
CA LEU A 82 6.04 -7.79 -1.46
C LEU A 82 5.03 -8.64 -2.24
N LEU A 83 3.74 -8.42 -2.01
CA LEU A 83 2.69 -9.16 -2.73
C LEU A 83 2.69 -8.84 -4.23
N ALA A 84 2.97 -7.60 -4.63
CA ALA A 84 3.08 -7.24 -6.04
C ALA A 84 4.20 -8.03 -6.75
N ALA A 85 5.38 -8.13 -6.15
CA ALA A 85 6.52 -8.87 -6.70
C ALA A 85 6.22 -10.36 -6.84
N LEU A 86 5.64 -10.97 -5.81
CA LEU A 86 5.30 -12.40 -5.80
C LEU A 86 4.15 -12.77 -6.77
N LEU A 87 3.41 -11.78 -7.26
CA LEU A 87 2.35 -11.97 -8.26
C LEU A 87 2.84 -11.82 -9.70
N THR A 88 4.09 -11.42 -9.92
CA THR A 88 4.64 -11.36 -11.28
C THR A 88 4.68 -12.77 -11.88
N PRO A 89 4.46 -12.92 -13.20
CA PRO A 89 4.45 -14.25 -13.84
C PRO A 89 5.75 -15.04 -13.60
N ASP A 90 6.89 -14.35 -13.59
CA ASP A 90 8.19 -14.97 -13.38
C ASP A 90 8.37 -15.44 -11.94
N ALA A 91 8.05 -14.60 -10.94
CA ALA A 91 8.07 -15.02 -9.54
C ALA A 91 7.10 -16.18 -9.28
N GLN A 92 5.89 -16.16 -9.85
CA GLN A 92 4.93 -17.26 -9.69
C GLN A 92 5.45 -18.58 -10.29
N ALA A 93 6.12 -18.53 -11.44
CA ALA A 93 6.74 -19.70 -12.05
C ALA A 93 7.85 -20.25 -11.15
N LYS A 94 8.71 -19.37 -10.63
CA LYS A 94 9.79 -19.71 -9.70
C LYS A 94 9.27 -20.32 -8.39
N ILE A 95 8.28 -19.69 -7.75
CA ILE A 95 7.63 -20.18 -6.52
C ILE A 95 7.01 -21.56 -6.74
N SER A 96 6.33 -21.78 -7.87
CA SER A 96 5.67 -23.06 -8.17
C SER A 96 6.67 -24.19 -8.45
N ALA A 97 7.87 -23.83 -8.89
CA ALA A 97 8.96 -24.75 -9.17
C ALA A 97 9.97 -24.89 -8.01
N PHE A 98 9.71 -24.24 -6.87
CA PHE A 98 10.64 -24.23 -5.73
C PHE A 98 10.97 -25.66 -5.26
N ASP A 99 12.25 -25.98 -5.28
CA ASP A 99 12.83 -27.16 -4.63
C ASP A 99 13.90 -26.66 -3.63
N PRO A 100 13.76 -26.96 -2.32
CA PRO A 100 14.78 -26.57 -1.34
C PRO A 100 16.16 -27.21 -1.58
N LYS A 101 16.26 -28.19 -2.49
CA LYS A 101 17.54 -28.81 -2.89
C LYS A 101 18.12 -28.27 -4.20
N ASP A 102 17.33 -27.53 -4.97
CA ASP A 102 17.69 -27.07 -6.31
C ASP A 102 16.97 -25.74 -6.63
N ASN A 103 17.42 -24.66 -5.98
CA ASN A 103 16.94 -23.30 -6.26
C ASN A 103 18.12 -22.32 -6.37
N GLU A 104 17.90 -21.24 -7.12
CA GLU A 104 18.96 -20.29 -7.51
C GLU A 104 19.56 -19.48 -6.34
N PHE A 105 18.89 -19.45 -5.18
CA PHE A 105 19.28 -18.66 -4.01
C PHE A 105 19.74 -19.54 -2.83
N GLU A 106 19.81 -20.87 -3.01
CA GLU A 106 20.16 -21.83 -1.97
C GLU A 106 19.28 -21.73 -0.71
N CYS A 107 18.02 -21.31 -0.86
CA CYS A 107 17.07 -21.17 0.25
C CYS A 107 16.57 -22.54 0.73
N GLU A 108 16.42 -22.70 2.05
CA GLU A 108 15.91 -23.93 2.67
C GLU A 108 14.37 -23.91 2.76
N THR A 109 13.79 -22.72 2.82
CA THR A 109 12.34 -22.51 2.95
C THR A 109 11.75 -21.70 1.80
N ILE A 110 10.45 -21.89 1.56
CA ILE A 110 9.75 -21.12 0.53
C ILE A 110 9.60 -19.64 0.95
N GLU A 111 9.56 -19.36 2.25
CA GLU A 111 9.50 -18.01 2.81
C GLU A 111 10.78 -17.23 2.51
N GLU A 112 11.95 -17.79 2.80
CA GLU A 112 13.25 -17.20 2.42
C GLU A 112 13.35 -16.99 0.91
N TYR A 113 12.89 -17.98 0.13
CA TYR A 113 12.91 -17.87 -1.32
C TYR A 113 12.03 -16.72 -1.83
N LYS A 114 10.85 -16.50 -1.23
CA LYS A 114 9.98 -15.37 -1.56
C LYS A 114 10.62 -14.02 -1.22
N GLU A 115 11.32 -13.92 -0.09
CA GLU A 115 12.05 -12.70 0.27
C GLU A 115 13.15 -12.39 -0.75
N MET A 116 13.88 -13.42 -1.20
CA MET A 116 14.91 -13.25 -2.24
C MET A 116 14.30 -12.83 -3.58
N LEU A 117 13.15 -13.40 -3.96
CA LEU A 117 12.42 -12.96 -5.15
C LEU A 117 11.94 -11.52 -5.01
N PHE A 118 11.43 -11.11 -3.85
CA PHE A 118 11.03 -9.71 -3.63
C PHE A 118 12.21 -8.77 -3.86
N ASN A 119 13.36 -9.02 -3.24
CA ASN A 119 14.58 -8.23 -3.43
C ASN A 119 15.10 -8.21 -4.87
N ALA A 120 14.72 -9.19 -5.70
CA ALA A 120 15.12 -9.25 -7.10
C ALA A 120 14.19 -8.44 -8.03
N TYR A 121 12.94 -8.19 -7.62
CA TYR A 121 11.91 -7.57 -8.47
C TYR A 121 11.35 -6.23 -7.94
N ASP A 122 11.57 -5.89 -6.68
CA ASP A 122 11.01 -4.71 -6.00
C ASP A 122 11.29 -3.39 -6.75
N GLU A 123 12.51 -3.19 -7.23
CA GLU A 123 12.93 -1.99 -7.97
C GLU A 123 12.28 -1.84 -9.35
N SER A 124 11.61 -2.89 -9.85
CA SER A 124 11.02 -2.94 -11.20
C SER A 124 9.49 -2.98 -11.22
N LEU A 125 8.85 -2.89 -10.06
CA LEU A 125 7.39 -2.98 -9.96
C LEU A 125 6.71 -1.80 -10.64
N THR A 126 5.79 -2.09 -11.55
CA THR A 126 4.94 -1.10 -12.20
C THR A 126 3.72 -0.76 -11.35
N ALA A 127 3.07 0.38 -11.62
CA ALA A 127 1.81 0.78 -11.00
C ALA A 127 0.70 -0.27 -11.15
N LYS A 128 0.71 -1.04 -12.25
CA LYS A 128 -0.24 -2.13 -12.47
C LYS A 128 0.00 -3.27 -11.49
N GLU A 129 1.25 -3.63 -11.25
CA GLU A 129 1.64 -4.68 -10.30
C GLU A 129 1.37 -4.23 -8.86
N LEU A 130 1.72 -2.98 -8.51
CA LEU A 130 1.40 -2.42 -7.20
C LEU A 130 -0.11 -2.42 -6.91
N LYS A 131 -0.94 -2.10 -7.91
CA LYS A 131 -2.40 -2.21 -7.78
C LYS A 131 -2.85 -3.66 -7.56
N ALA A 132 -2.21 -4.63 -8.21
CA ALA A 132 -2.49 -6.04 -7.99
C ALA A 132 -2.07 -6.48 -6.57
N GLY A 133 -0.88 -6.05 -6.10
CA GLY A 133 -0.39 -6.28 -4.74
C GLY A 133 -1.36 -5.73 -3.68
N PHE A 134 -1.85 -4.51 -3.85
CA PHE A 134 -2.85 -3.92 -2.93
C PHE A 134 -4.13 -4.76 -2.83
N PHE A 135 -4.63 -5.28 -3.96
CA PHE A 135 -5.84 -6.12 -3.93
C PHE A 135 -5.59 -7.53 -3.41
N ALA A 136 -4.37 -8.06 -3.56
CA ALA A 136 -3.98 -9.30 -2.91
C ALA A 136 -3.90 -9.11 -1.40
N TRP A 137 -3.29 -8.02 -0.94
CA TRP A 137 -3.22 -7.65 0.47
C TRP A 137 -4.63 -7.57 1.09
N ILE A 138 -5.56 -6.85 0.47
CA ILE A 138 -6.97 -6.80 0.92
C ILE A 138 -7.60 -8.19 0.96
N ALA A 139 -7.28 -9.07 0.02
CA ALA A 139 -7.85 -10.42 -0.04
C ALA A 139 -7.37 -11.30 1.12
N GLU A 140 -6.14 -11.09 1.62
CA GLU A 140 -5.56 -11.80 2.77
C GLU A 140 -6.16 -11.36 4.11
N LEU A 141 -6.64 -10.13 4.21
CA LEU A 141 -7.32 -9.64 5.41
C LEU A 141 -8.57 -10.47 5.75
N LYS A 142 -8.82 -10.68 7.04
CA LYS A 142 -10.08 -11.26 7.51
C LYS A 142 -11.24 -10.31 7.22
N ASP A 143 -12.46 -10.85 7.11
CA ASP A 143 -13.66 -10.06 6.79
C ASP A 143 -13.87 -8.86 7.71
N GLU A 144 -13.68 -9.02 9.03
CA GLU A 144 -13.83 -7.90 9.96
C GLU A 144 -12.75 -6.84 9.78
N ALA A 145 -11.49 -7.24 9.57
CA ALA A 145 -10.40 -6.30 9.27
C ALA A 145 -10.67 -5.51 7.98
N ARG A 146 -11.18 -6.17 6.93
CA ARG A 146 -11.61 -5.48 5.70
C ARG A 146 -12.70 -4.44 5.97
N LYS A 147 -13.70 -4.77 6.79
CA LYS A 147 -14.78 -3.81 7.11
C LYS A 147 -14.24 -2.61 7.87
N THR A 148 -13.39 -2.82 8.87
CA THR A 148 -12.74 -1.73 9.62
C THR A 148 -11.87 -0.88 8.71
N LEU A 149 -11.04 -1.49 7.85
CA LEU A 149 -10.23 -0.77 6.87
C LEU A 149 -11.08 0.12 5.97
N LEU A 150 -12.20 -0.40 5.46
CA LEU A 150 -13.10 0.36 4.59
C LEU A 150 -13.74 1.54 5.33
N GLN A 151 -14.11 1.34 6.59
CA GLN A 151 -14.65 2.40 7.45
C GLN A 151 -13.60 3.48 7.69
N ASP A 152 -12.39 3.10 8.10
CA ASP A 152 -11.29 4.03 8.38
C ASP A 152 -10.89 4.85 7.15
N LEU A 153 -10.71 4.21 5.98
CA LEU A 153 -10.41 4.89 4.72
C LEU A 153 -11.53 5.86 4.30
N THR A 154 -12.78 5.47 4.56
CA THR A 154 -13.95 6.32 4.28
C THR A 154 -13.99 7.53 5.21
N SER A 155 -13.76 7.33 6.51
CA SER A 155 -13.69 8.40 7.52
C SER A 155 -12.57 9.38 7.21
N TRP A 156 -11.37 8.87 6.94
CA TRP A 156 -10.20 9.65 6.53
C TRP A 156 -10.50 10.56 5.33
N THR A 157 -11.05 9.98 4.25
CA THR A 157 -11.38 10.71 3.03
C THR A 157 -12.52 11.72 3.24
N LYS A 158 -13.50 11.37 4.06
CA LYS A 158 -14.63 12.26 4.39
C LYS A 158 -14.18 13.47 5.19
N ASN A 159 -13.29 13.27 6.16
CA ASN A 159 -12.79 14.33 7.03
C ASN A 159 -11.93 15.33 6.25
N ALA A 160 -11.15 14.86 5.27
CA ALA A 160 -10.40 15.74 4.37
C ALA A 160 -11.29 16.70 3.58
N LYS A 161 -12.45 16.23 3.09
CA LYS A 161 -13.40 17.07 2.33
C LYS A 161 -14.12 18.13 3.17
N ALA A 162 -14.16 17.92 4.48
CA ALA A 162 -14.78 18.86 5.43
C ALA A 162 -13.78 19.93 5.93
N SER A 163 -12.51 19.81 5.54
CA SER A 163 -11.39 20.68 5.93
C SER A 163 -11.11 21.73 4.86
#